data_AF-A0A2E5RZR1-F1
#
_entry.id   AF-A0A2E5RZR1-F1
#
_cell.length_a   1.000
_cell.length_b   1.000
_cell.length_c   1.000
_cell.angle_alpha   90.00
_cell.angle_beta   90.00
_cell.angle_gamma   90.00
#
_symmetry.space_group_name_H-M   'P 1'
#
loop_
_entity.id
_entity.type
_entity.pdbx_description
1 polymer ?
#
loop_
_entity_poly.entity_id
_entity_poly.type
_entity_poly.pdbx_seq_one_letter_code
_entity_poly.pdbx_strand_id
1 'polypeptide(L)'
;MNSISRNPVSSPIRPKPANRESIHLQPGIIAARKGRRFPWSIALLVSALYCGDPLSDPKVQERRSQIPEQYQPGFDRFIENNCQACHGLTGDGSGPLNSSGRFDIPDFRNPGSYRHGVSISEIRNSIEFGVEGGRTGMQAYQNIPPEHLDSIAEYIRWLQKP
;
A
#
# COMPACT_ATOMS: atom_id res chain seq x y z
N MET A 1 -47.63 -13.29 -4.55
CA MET A 1 -47.59 -14.08 -3.29
C MET A 1 -46.14 -14.22 -2.88
N ASN A 2 -45.74 -13.50 -1.83
CA ASN A 2 -44.38 -13.46 -1.27
C ASN A 2 -44.13 -14.67 -0.36
N SER A 3 -42.95 -15.27 -0.42
CA SER A 3 -42.47 -16.21 0.59
C SER A 3 -40.99 -15.91 0.89
N ILE A 4 -40.78 -15.13 1.95
CA ILE A 4 -39.47 -14.76 2.48
C ILE A 4 -39.05 -15.87 3.45
N SER A 5 -38.01 -16.63 3.11
CA SER A 5 -37.37 -17.62 3.99
C SER A 5 -36.30 -16.91 4.83
N ARG A 6 -36.41 -16.96 6.16
CA ARG A 6 -35.44 -16.40 7.11
C ARG A 6 -34.52 -17.52 7.59
N ASN A 7 -33.21 -17.36 7.36
CA ASN A 7 -32.18 -18.23 7.96
C ASN A 7 -31.79 -17.73 9.37
N PRO A 8 -31.49 -18.64 10.33
CA PRO A 8 -31.13 -18.26 11.69
C PRO A 8 -29.66 -17.84 11.84
N VAL A 9 -29.46 -16.80 12.67
CA VAL A 9 -28.17 -16.25 13.10
C VAL A 9 -27.55 -17.17 14.17
N SER A 10 -26.36 -17.70 13.92
CA SER A 10 -25.57 -18.47 14.88
C SER A 10 -24.64 -17.56 15.70
N SER A 11 -24.76 -17.63 17.03
CA SER A 11 -23.98 -16.89 18.03
C SER A 11 -22.49 -17.25 18.06
N PRO A 12 -21.60 -16.30 18.44
CA PRO A 12 -20.18 -16.57 18.61
C PRO A 12 -19.85 -17.26 19.95
N ILE A 13 -19.01 -18.29 19.87
CA ILE A 13 -18.47 -19.08 20.98
C ILE A 13 -17.35 -18.28 21.66
N ARG A 14 -17.44 -18.14 22.99
CA ARG A 14 -16.48 -17.43 23.85
C ARG A 14 -15.36 -18.39 24.29
N PRO A 15 -14.06 -18.10 24.08
CA PRO A 15 -12.98 -18.97 24.57
C PRO A 15 -12.77 -18.84 26.09
N LYS A 16 -12.51 -19.99 26.74
CA LYS A 16 -12.16 -20.12 28.16
C LYS A 16 -10.76 -19.57 28.46
N PRO A 17 -10.53 -18.90 29.60
CA PRO A 17 -9.19 -18.51 30.02
C PRO A 17 -8.39 -19.73 30.53
N ALA A 18 -7.12 -19.79 30.13
CA ALA A 18 -6.16 -20.80 30.57
C ALA A 18 -5.76 -20.60 32.05
N ASN A 19 -5.58 -21.74 32.69
CA ASN A 19 -5.12 -21.97 34.06
C ASN A 19 -3.73 -21.38 34.33
N ARG A 20 -3.57 -20.78 35.52
CA ARG A 20 -2.32 -20.24 36.05
C ARG A 20 -1.67 -21.30 36.93
N GLU A 21 -0.69 -22.02 36.39
CA GLU A 21 0.13 -22.95 37.17
C GLU A 21 1.23 -22.19 37.94
N SER A 22 1.25 -22.43 39.25
CA SER A 22 2.17 -21.83 40.22
C SER A 22 3.52 -22.55 40.16
N ILE A 23 4.51 -21.93 39.54
CA ILE A 23 5.87 -22.48 39.47
C ILE A 23 6.64 -22.10 40.74
N HIS A 24 7.00 -23.12 41.51
CA HIS A 24 7.79 -23.06 42.73
C HIS A 24 9.28 -22.81 42.36
N LEU A 25 9.82 -21.65 42.72
CA LEU A 25 11.23 -21.28 42.52
C LEU A 25 12.06 -21.63 43.76
N GLN A 26 13.11 -22.45 43.57
CA GLN A 26 14.17 -22.68 44.56
C GLN A 26 15.17 -21.51 44.57
N PRO A 27 15.73 -21.10 45.72
CA PRO A 27 16.80 -20.11 45.78
C PRO A 27 18.17 -20.80 45.65
N GLY A 28 18.97 -20.37 44.67
CA GLY A 28 20.29 -20.96 44.42
C GLY A 28 21.28 -20.03 43.72
N ILE A 29 22.08 -19.35 44.54
CA ILE A 29 23.47 -18.89 44.31
C ILE A 29 23.72 -17.83 43.22
N ILE A 30 23.85 -16.59 43.69
CA ILE A 30 24.37 -15.44 42.94
C ILE A 30 25.90 -15.53 42.92
N ALA A 31 26.47 -15.95 41.80
CA ALA A 31 27.88 -15.71 41.49
C ALA A 31 27.99 -14.36 40.76
N ALA A 32 28.57 -13.37 41.44
CA ALA A 32 28.81 -12.03 40.93
C ALA A 32 29.82 -12.05 39.76
N ARG A 33 29.33 -12.09 38.52
CA ARG A 33 30.15 -11.80 37.33
C ARG A 33 30.31 -10.29 37.17
N LYS A 34 31.54 -9.82 37.42
CA LYS A 34 32.05 -8.47 37.18
C LYS A 34 31.51 -7.89 35.86
N GLY A 35 30.87 -6.73 35.96
CA GLY A 35 30.25 -6.01 34.87
C GLY A 35 31.20 -5.69 33.71
N ARG A 36 30.86 -6.21 32.54
CA ARG A 36 31.27 -5.59 31.27
C ARG A 36 30.24 -4.50 30.97
N ARG A 37 30.63 -3.25 31.21
CA ARG A 37 29.90 -2.06 30.79
C ARG A 37 29.85 -2.08 29.26
N PHE A 38 28.73 -2.52 28.71
CA PHE A 38 28.43 -2.34 27.29
C PHE A 38 28.08 -0.86 27.14
N PRO A 39 28.92 -0.02 26.50
CA PRO A 39 28.64 1.39 26.41
C PRO A 39 27.36 1.57 25.57
N TRP A 40 26.30 2.07 26.21
CA TRP A 40 25.03 2.47 25.59
C TRP A 40 25.17 3.57 24.51
N SER A 41 26.39 3.99 24.20
CA SER A 41 26.67 5.13 23.33
C SER A 41 26.58 4.85 21.81
N ILE A 42 26.36 3.60 21.38
CA ILE A 42 26.33 3.25 19.93
C ILE A 42 24.90 3.07 19.39
N ALA A 43 23.88 2.96 20.25
CA ALA A 43 22.51 2.68 19.81
C ALA A 43 21.75 3.88 19.20
N LEU A 44 22.30 5.09 19.22
CA LEU A 44 21.59 6.34 18.86
C LEU A 44 22.02 6.99 17.53
N LEU A 45 22.90 6.36 16.74
CA LEU A 45 23.46 6.97 15.51
C LEU A 45 22.83 6.50 14.19
N VAL A 46 21.80 5.65 14.19
CA VAL A 46 21.22 5.07 12.95
C VAL A 46 19.90 5.73 12.51
N SER A 47 19.33 6.66 13.30
CA SER A 47 17.98 7.20 13.03
C SER A 47 17.92 8.44 12.13
N ALA A 48 19.05 9.01 11.69
CA ALA A 48 19.08 10.36 11.10
C ALA A 48 19.35 10.43 9.58
N LEU A 49 19.42 9.30 8.88
CA LEU A 49 19.73 9.27 7.43
C LEU A 49 18.63 8.66 6.55
N TYR A 50 17.51 8.22 7.12
CA TYR A 50 16.36 7.77 6.33
C TYR A 50 15.51 8.97 5.94
N CYS A 51 15.83 9.60 4.80
CA CYS A 51 14.74 10.12 3.97
C CYS A 51 13.79 8.93 3.76
N GLY A 52 12.58 8.99 4.32
CA GLY A 52 11.67 7.85 4.36
C GLY A 52 11.42 7.33 2.97
N ASP A 53 11.98 6.16 2.65
CA ASP A 53 11.71 5.44 1.42
C ASP A 53 10.22 5.09 1.40
N PRO A 54 9.42 5.62 0.46
CA PRO A 54 7.98 5.35 0.43
C PRO A 54 7.68 3.86 0.21
N LEU A 55 8.61 3.08 -0.36
CA LEU A 55 8.48 1.64 -0.48
C LEU A 55 8.63 0.93 0.87
N SER A 56 9.27 1.53 1.87
CA SER A 56 9.42 0.94 3.20
C SER A 56 8.15 1.00 4.08
N ASP A 57 7.11 1.72 3.64
CA ASP A 57 5.84 1.80 4.37
C ASP A 57 5.19 0.40 4.49
N PRO A 58 4.79 -0.05 5.70
CA PRO A 58 4.21 -1.38 5.90
C PRO A 58 2.97 -1.68 5.05
N LYS A 59 2.10 -0.68 4.81
CA LYS A 59 0.91 -0.85 3.96
C LYS A 59 1.30 -0.96 2.49
N VAL A 60 2.33 -0.24 2.06
CA VAL A 60 2.89 -0.35 0.71
C VAL A 60 3.48 -1.74 0.51
N GLN A 61 4.26 -2.24 1.46
CA GLN A 61 4.84 -3.59 1.42
C GLN A 61 3.79 -4.70 1.43
N GLU A 62 2.78 -4.57 2.30
CA GLU A 62 1.64 -5.49 2.33
C GLU A 62 0.94 -5.53 0.97
N ARG A 63 0.63 -4.37 0.39
CA ARG A 63 0.03 -4.29 -0.95
C ARG A 63 0.93 -4.90 -2.02
N ARG A 64 2.23 -4.58 -2.00
CA ARG A 64 3.23 -5.10 -2.95
C ARG A 64 3.27 -6.62 -2.96
N SER A 65 3.18 -7.25 -1.80
CA SER A 65 3.19 -8.71 -1.65
C SER A 65 2.00 -9.41 -2.32
N GLN A 66 0.91 -8.68 -2.56
CA GLN A 66 -0.30 -9.18 -3.22
C GLN A 66 -0.27 -8.98 -4.75
N ILE A 67 0.72 -8.24 -5.26
CA ILE A 67 0.89 -7.95 -6.69
C ILE A 67 1.82 -9.02 -7.30
N PRO A 68 1.41 -9.68 -8.40
CA PRO A 68 2.28 -10.60 -9.13
C PRO A 68 3.60 -9.95 -9.50
N GLU A 69 4.69 -10.72 -9.39
CA GLU A 69 6.06 -10.23 -9.51
C GLU A 69 6.30 -9.38 -10.76
N GLN A 70 5.70 -9.76 -11.90
CA GLN A 70 5.84 -9.03 -13.16
C GLN A 70 5.26 -7.59 -13.14
N TYR A 71 4.34 -7.27 -12.22
CA TYR A 71 3.75 -5.94 -12.10
C TYR A 71 4.28 -5.14 -10.90
N GLN A 72 5.15 -5.74 -10.08
CA GLN A 72 5.76 -5.04 -8.94
C GLN A 72 6.61 -3.84 -9.35
N PRO A 73 7.43 -3.89 -10.44
CA PRO A 73 8.17 -2.70 -10.87
C PRO A 73 7.25 -1.51 -11.18
N GLY A 74 6.13 -1.74 -11.86
CA GLY A 74 5.14 -0.69 -12.14
C GLY A 74 4.47 -0.13 -10.89
N PHE A 75 4.18 -0.99 -9.91
CA PHE A 75 3.69 -0.57 -8.60
C PHE A 75 4.73 0.27 -7.85
N ASP A 76 5.99 -0.15 -7.85
CA ASP A 76 7.08 0.57 -7.17
C ASP A 76 7.19 1.99 -7.76
N ARG A 77 7.17 2.12 -9.10
CA ARG A 77 7.15 3.43 -9.77
C ARG A 77 5.89 4.25 -9.48
N PHE A 78 4.73 3.61 -9.38
CA PHE A 78 3.48 4.27 -8.99
C PHE A 78 3.60 4.89 -7.58
N ILE A 79 4.26 4.21 -6.65
CA ILE A 79 4.48 4.69 -5.28
C ILE A 79 5.54 5.79 -5.20
N GLU A 80 6.69 5.58 -5.84
CA GLU A 80 7.81 6.53 -5.87
C GLU A 80 7.42 7.87 -6.49
N ASN A 81 6.52 7.85 -7.48
CA ASN A 81 6.00 9.06 -8.14
C ASN A 81 4.72 9.60 -7.46
N ASN A 82 4.38 9.07 -6.28
CA ASN A 82 3.28 9.55 -5.43
C ASN A 82 1.89 9.51 -6.11
N CYS A 83 1.68 8.62 -7.08
CA CYS A 83 0.42 8.50 -7.80
C CYS A 83 -0.74 8.09 -6.88
N GLN A 84 -0.45 7.26 -5.86
CA GLN A 84 -1.37 6.81 -4.82
C GLN A 84 -2.00 7.94 -4.01
N ALA A 85 -1.36 9.12 -3.95
CA ALA A 85 -1.88 10.24 -3.19
C ALA A 85 -3.22 10.76 -3.74
N CYS A 86 -3.42 10.65 -5.06
CA CYS A 86 -4.70 10.96 -5.71
C CYS A 86 -5.47 9.70 -6.10
N HIS A 87 -4.78 8.69 -6.65
CA HIS A 87 -5.42 7.49 -7.20
C HIS A 87 -5.67 6.38 -6.18
N GLY A 88 -5.23 6.55 -4.94
CA GLY A 88 -5.34 5.53 -3.88
C GLY A 88 -4.30 4.42 -4.03
N LEU A 89 -3.97 3.76 -2.91
CA LEU A 89 -3.02 2.64 -2.90
C LEU A 89 -3.50 1.46 -3.75
N THR A 90 -4.83 1.32 -3.89
CA THR A 90 -5.45 0.24 -4.65
C THR A 90 -5.80 0.59 -6.10
N GLY A 91 -5.66 1.86 -6.48
CA GLY A 91 -6.10 2.40 -7.77
C GLY A 91 -7.60 2.75 -7.84
N ASP A 92 -8.28 2.86 -6.70
CA ASP A 92 -9.73 3.11 -6.60
C ASP A 92 -10.14 4.58 -6.68
N GLY A 93 -9.19 5.50 -6.87
CA GLY A 93 -9.43 6.94 -6.92
C GLY A 93 -9.66 7.59 -5.55
N SER A 94 -9.48 6.84 -4.45
CA SER A 94 -9.72 7.31 -3.07
C SER A 94 -8.46 7.80 -2.35
N GLY A 95 -7.48 8.30 -3.09
CA GLY A 95 -6.25 8.84 -2.51
C GLY A 95 -6.53 10.00 -1.55
N PRO A 96 -5.70 10.22 -0.52
CA PRO A 96 -5.93 11.25 0.50
C PRO A 96 -6.09 12.67 -0.07
N LEU A 97 -5.44 12.98 -1.19
CA LEU A 97 -5.57 14.28 -1.87
C LEU A 97 -6.90 14.44 -2.62
N ASN A 98 -7.60 13.35 -2.92
CA ASN A 98 -8.94 13.36 -3.50
C ASN A 98 -10.05 13.06 -2.48
N SER A 99 -9.75 13.07 -1.18
CA SER A 99 -10.73 12.80 -0.11
C SER A 99 -11.97 13.72 -0.13
N SER A 100 -11.83 14.94 -0.67
CA SER A 100 -12.93 15.89 -0.86
C SER A 100 -13.78 15.66 -2.11
N GLY A 101 -13.41 14.70 -2.98
CA GLY A 101 -14.07 14.45 -4.26
C GLY A 101 -13.95 15.58 -5.27
N ARG A 102 -12.98 16.50 -5.08
CA ARG A 102 -12.77 17.66 -5.94
C ARG A 102 -12.38 17.26 -7.36
N PHE A 103 -11.62 16.18 -7.51
CA PHE A 103 -11.15 15.70 -8.79
C PHE A 103 -11.95 14.47 -9.20
N ASP A 104 -12.37 14.44 -10.46
CA ASP A 104 -12.94 13.25 -11.07
C ASP A 104 -11.78 12.30 -11.44
N ILE A 105 -11.34 11.52 -10.44
CA ILE A 105 -10.25 10.56 -10.54
C ILE A 105 -10.82 9.20 -10.95
N PRO A 106 -10.31 8.57 -12.02
CA PRO A 106 -10.79 7.27 -12.45
C PRO A 106 -10.50 6.18 -11.40
N ASP A 107 -11.45 5.28 -11.21
CA ASP A 107 -11.20 3.98 -10.60
C ASP A 107 -10.53 3.08 -11.65
N PHE A 108 -9.23 2.86 -11.51
CA PHE A 108 -8.43 2.06 -12.44
C PHE A 108 -8.84 0.60 -12.51
N ARG A 109 -9.69 0.12 -11.60
CA ARG A 109 -10.25 -1.24 -11.66
C ARG A 109 -11.47 -1.32 -12.57
N ASN A 110 -12.07 -0.17 -12.91
CA ASN A 110 -13.23 -0.05 -13.78
C ASN A 110 -12.83 0.56 -15.13
N PRO A 111 -12.77 -0.24 -16.22
CA PRO A 111 -12.46 0.26 -17.56
C PRO A 111 -13.35 1.42 -18.04
N GLY A 112 -14.61 1.47 -17.59
CA GLY A 112 -15.56 2.52 -17.96
C GLY A 112 -15.28 3.88 -17.32
N SER A 113 -14.33 3.98 -16.38
CA SER A 113 -13.98 5.25 -15.72
C SER A 113 -12.93 6.07 -16.48
N TYR A 114 -12.27 5.47 -17.48
CA TYR A 114 -11.16 6.09 -18.19
C TYR A 114 -11.64 7.11 -19.22
N ARG A 115 -10.99 8.28 -19.26
CA ARG A 115 -11.30 9.35 -20.23
C ARG A 115 -10.77 9.09 -21.64
N HIS A 116 -9.60 8.49 -21.74
CA HIS A 116 -8.87 8.34 -23.02
C HIS A 116 -8.72 6.88 -23.46
N GLY A 117 -9.38 5.94 -22.78
CA GLY A 117 -9.25 4.51 -23.05
C GLY A 117 -8.32 3.79 -22.08
N VAL A 118 -8.19 2.49 -22.30
CA VAL A 118 -7.58 1.52 -21.36
C VAL A 118 -6.42 0.74 -21.96
N SER A 119 -6.04 1.01 -23.20
CA SER A 119 -4.80 0.42 -23.73
C SER A 119 -3.59 0.94 -22.96
N ILE A 120 -2.53 0.14 -22.92
CA ILE A 120 -1.26 0.53 -22.28
C ILE A 120 -0.76 1.87 -22.85
N SER A 121 -0.87 2.08 -24.17
CA SER A 121 -0.50 3.33 -24.82
C SER A 121 -1.36 4.52 -24.40
N GLU A 122 -2.67 4.35 -24.25
CA GLU A 122 -3.57 5.44 -23.82
C GLU A 122 -3.33 5.83 -22.35
N ILE A 123 -3.09 4.83 -21.50
CA ILE A 123 -2.73 5.04 -20.10
C ILE A 123 -1.39 5.76 -20.02
N ARG A 124 -0.37 5.28 -20.75
CA ARG A 124 0.96 5.91 -20.80
C ARG A 124 0.87 7.36 -21.25
N ASN A 125 0.15 7.65 -22.34
CA ASN A 125 -0.02 9.01 -22.84
C ASN A 125 -0.67 9.93 -21.79
N SER A 126 -1.62 9.42 -21.00
CA SER A 126 -2.25 10.20 -19.94
C SER A 126 -1.28 10.51 -18.78
N ILE A 127 -0.28 9.66 -18.54
CA ILE A 127 0.78 9.92 -17.55
C ILE A 127 1.80 10.90 -18.14
N GLU A 128 2.24 10.66 -19.37
CA GLU A 128 3.28 11.43 -20.05
C GLU A 128 2.86 12.89 -20.30
N PHE A 129 1.62 13.11 -20.77
CA PHE A 129 1.12 14.43 -21.16
C PHE A 129 0.11 15.03 -20.18
N GLY A 130 -0.26 14.28 -19.13
CA GLY A 130 -1.35 14.63 -18.24
C GLY A 130 -2.72 14.50 -18.94
N VAL A 131 -3.77 14.84 -18.21
CA VAL A 131 -5.14 14.85 -18.75
C VAL A 131 -5.57 16.30 -18.98
N GLU A 132 -6.00 16.59 -20.21
CA GLU A 132 -6.30 17.95 -20.67
C GLU A 132 -5.16 18.96 -20.42
N GLY A 133 -3.91 18.52 -20.55
CA GLY A 133 -2.73 19.33 -20.27
C GLY A 133 -2.60 19.73 -18.78
N GLY A 134 -3.09 18.91 -17.85
CA GLY A 134 -2.98 19.13 -16.41
C GLY A 134 -4.16 19.87 -15.77
N ARG A 135 -5.10 20.38 -16.57
CA ARG A 135 -6.23 21.19 -16.07
C ARG A 135 -7.21 20.42 -15.18
N THR A 136 -7.21 19.09 -15.24
CA THR A 136 -8.03 18.21 -14.38
C THR A 136 -7.38 17.88 -13.04
N GLY A 137 -6.17 18.39 -12.77
CA GLY A 137 -5.36 18.01 -11.61
C GLY A 137 -4.38 16.86 -11.89
N MET A 138 -4.54 16.13 -13.00
CA MET A 138 -3.58 15.13 -13.46
C MET A 138 -2.53 15.78 -14.38
N GLN A 139 -1.41 16.21 -13.78
CA GLN A 139 -0.29 16.83 -14.48
C GLN A 139 0.48 15.85 -15.39
N ALA A 140 1.35 16.40 -16.23
CA ALA A 140 2.28 15.64 -17.06
C ALA A 140 3.50 15.18 -16.26
N TYR A 141 3.96 13.95 -16.48
CA TYR A 141 5.12 13.34 -15.80
C TYR A 141 6.25 13.02 -16.78
N GLN A 142 6.64 14.00 -17.60
CA GLN A 142 7.67 13.84 -18.65
C GLN A 142 9.09 13.60 -18.12
N ASN A 143 9.31 13.78 -16.81
CA ASN A 143 10.57 13.51 -16.14
C ASN A 143 10.75 12.03 -15.73
N ILE A 144 9.70 11.21 -15.89
CA ILE A 144 9.78 9.76 -15.68
C ILE A 144 10.32 9.13 -16.97
N PRO A 145 11.37 8.28 -16.90
CA PRO A 145 11.88 7.57 -18.08
C PRO A 145 10.79 6.76 -18.80
N PRO A 146 10.79 6.68 -20.14
CA PRO A 146 9.75 5.98 -20.90
C PRO A 146 9.49 4.55 -20.44
N GLU A 147 10.54 3.80 -20.11
CA GLU A 147 10.46 2.43 -19.60
C GLU A 147 9.73 2.34 -18.23
N HIS A 148 9.85 3.39 -17.40
CA HIS A 148 9.13 3.46 -16.14
C HIS A 148 7.66 3.83 -16.40
N LEU A 149 7.38 4.72 -17.34
CA LEU A 149 6.01 5.04 -17.76
C LEU A 149 5.27 3.80 -18.29
N ASP A 150 5.94 3.00 -19.11
CA ASP A 150 5.40 1.73 -19.63
C ASP A 150 5.07 0.77 -18.48
N SER A 151 5.98 0.60 -17.51
CA SER A 151 5.75 -0.27 -16.34
C SER A 151 4.57 0.18 -15.47
N ILE A 152 4.40 1.50 -15.27
CA ILE A 152 3.25 2.04 -14.54
C ILE A 152 1.96 1.74 -15.31
N ALA A 153 1.96 1.96 -16.64
CA ALA A 153 0.80 1.73 -17.48
C ALA A 153 0.38 0.25 -17.50
N GLU A 154 1.34 -0.68 -17.54
CA GLU A 154 1.11 -2.12 -17.43
C GLU A 154 0.52 -2.50 -16.07
N TYR A 155 1.05 -1.96 -14.97
CA TYR A 155 0.49 -2.16 -13.63
C TYR A 155 -0.96 -1.64 -13.54
N ILE A 156 -1.24 -0.44 -14.02
CA ILE A 156 -2.59 0.13 -14.03
C ILE A 156 -3.54 -0.72 -14.87
N ARG A 157 -3.10 -1.17 -16.05
CA ARG A 157 -3.90 -2.07 -16.90
C ARG A 157 -4.19 -3.39 -16.20
N TRP A 158 -3.24 -3.93 -15.46
CA TRP A 158 -3.44 -5.15 -14.67
C TRP A 158 -4.47 -5.00 -13.54
N LEU A 159 -4.69 -3.79 -13.00
CA LEU A 159 -5.73 -3.56 -11.98
C LEU A 159 -7.15 -3.83 -12.48
N GLN A 160 -7.36 -3.85 -13.80
CA GLN A 160 -8.65 -4.04 -14.47
C GLN A 160 -9.05 -5.52 -14.63
N LYS A 161 -8.49 -6.42 -13.81
CA LYS A 161 -8.80 -7.87 -13.90
C LYS A 161 -10.32 -8.10 -14.03
N PRO A 162 -10.75 -9.09 -14.84
CA PRO A 162 -12.17 -9.41 -15.00
C PRO A 162 -12.86 -9.75 -13.68
#